data_AF-A0AA96C8M8-F1
#
_entry.id   AF-A0AA96C8M8-F1
#
_cell.length_a   1.000
_cell.length_b   1.000
_cell.length_c   1.000
_cell.angle_alpha   90.00
_cell.angle_beta   90.00
_cell.angle_gamma   90.00
#
_symmetry.space_group_name_H-M   'P 1'
#
loop_
_entity.id
_entity.type
_entity.pdbx_description
1 polymer ?
#
loop_
_entity_poly.entity_id
_entity_poly.type
_entity_poly.pdbx_seq_one_letter_code
_entity_poly.pdbx_strand_id
1 'polypeptide(L)' 'MAAFATRRPGPSDAAAISALLARGELAEIDAERARLEGVIASILPRRSTIIEDRLKQLTRKRVELVAAIARATR' A
#
# COMPACT_ATOMS: atom_id res chain seq x y z
N MET A 1 38.79 -22.81 -9.89
CA MET A 1 38.29 -22.72 -8.50
C MET A 1 36.89 -22.14 -8.54
N ALA A 2 35.95 -22.81 -7.87
CA ALA A 2 34.51 -22.71 -8.09
C ALA A 2 33.95 -21.32 -7.75
N ALA A 3 33.11 -20.79 -8.65
CA ALA A 3 32.22 -19.68 -8.37
C ALA A 3 31.22 -20.13 -7.30
N PHE A 4 31.35 -19.59 -6.09
CA PHE A 4 30.33 -19.72 -5.06
C PHE A 4 29.05 -19.05 -5.59
N ALA A 5 28.08 -19.87 -5.97
CA ALA A 5 26.73 -19.42 -6.26
C ALA A 5 26.18 -18.73 -5.02
N THR A 6 26.11 -17.41 -5.05
CA THR A 6 25.40 -16.59 -4.06
C THR A 6 23.92 -16.90 -4.16
N ARG A 7 23.48 -17.97 -3.49
CA ARG A 7 22.06 -18.23 -3.24
C ARG A 7 21.51 -16.99 -2.54
N ARG A 8 20.74 -16.17 -3.26
CA ARG A 8 19.88 -15.18 -2.62
C ARG A 8 19.04 -15.93 -1.59
N PRO A 9 19.01 -15.51 -0.32
CA PRO A 9 18.07 -16.08 0.63
C PRO A 9 16.69 -15.92 0.03
N GLY A 10 15.95 -17.03 -0.10
CA GLY A 10 14.54 -16.96 -0.47
C GLY A 10 13.78 -16.13 0.56
N PRO A 11 12.61 -15.56 0.19
CA PRO A 11 11.80 -14.82 1.14
C PRO A 11 11.53 -15.70 2.36
N SER A 12 11.82 -15.20 3.55
CA SER A 12 11.52 -15.92 4.79
C SER A 12 10.01 -16.02 4.96
N ASP A 13 9.54 -17.02 5.72
CA ASP A 13 8.10 -17.17 6.02
C ASP A 13 7.52 -15.89 6.64
N ALA A 14 8.31 -15.17 7.43
CA ALA A 14 7.94 -13.86 7.99
C ALA A 14 7.75 -12.78 6.90
N ALA A 15 8.59 -12.77 5.85
CA ALA A 15 8.45 -11.84 4.73
C ALA A 15 7.20 -12.15 3.89
N ALA A 16 6.89 -13.43 3.67
CA ALA A 16 5.69 -13.86 2.96
C ALA A 16 4.40 -13.49 3.72
N ILE A 17 4.36 -13.74 5.04
CA ILE A 17 3.25 -13.34 5.91
C ILE A 17 3.08 -11.82 5.93
N SER A 18 4.18 -11.07 6.05
CA SER A 18 4.13 -9.59 6.03
C SER A 18 3.59 -9.05 4.70
N ALA A 19 3.99 -9.65 3.57
CA ALA A 19 3.46 -9.28 2.26
C ALA A 19 1.97 -9.59 2.12
N LEU A 20 1.49 -10.70 2.67
CA LEU A 20 0.07 -11.06 2.67
C LEU A 20 -0.76 -10.06 3.49
N LEU A 21 -0.31 -9.72 4.70
CA LEU A 21 -0.98 -8.73 5.55
C LEU A 21 -1.02 -7.34 4.89
N ALA A 22 0.10 -6.91 4.31
CA ALA A 22 0.18 -5.63 3.61
C ALA A 22 -0.76 -5.56 2.39
N ARG A 23 -1.03 -6.68 1.70
CA ARG A 23 -2.02 -6.73 0.62
C ARG A 23 -3.46 -6.54 1.12
N GLY A 24 -3.79 -7.11 2.27
CA GLY A 24 -5.10 -6.90 2.90
C GLY A 24 -5.31 -5.44 3.27
N GLU A 25 -4.33 -4.84 3.94
CA GLU A 25 -4.36 -3.42 4.33
C GLU A 25 -4.43 -2.48 3.09
N LEU A 26 -3.73 -2.84 2.01
CA LEU A 26 -3.79 -2.10 0.75
C LEU A 26 -5.21 -2.09 0.15
N ALA A 27 -5.91 -3.22 0.18
CA ALA A 27 -7.27 -3.32 -0.33
C ALA A 27 -8.25 -2.46 0.48
N GLU A 28 -8.11 -2.42 1.80
CA GLU A 28 -8.92 -1.56 2.68
C GLU A 28 -8.69 -0.08 2.40
N ILE A 29 -7.42 0.32 2.21
CA ILE A 29 -7.05 1.70 1.87
C ILE A 29 -7.63 2.10 0.51
N ASP A 30 -7.54 1.23 -0.49
CA ASP A 30 -8.09 1.53 -1.82
C ASP A 30 -9.62 1.64 -1.79
N ALA A 31 -10.30 0.80 -1.01
CA ALA A 31 -11.75 0.92 -0.80
C ALA A 31 -12.12 2.24 -0.11
N GLU A 32 -11.38 2.65 0.92
CA GLU A 32 -11.63 3.90 1.62
C GLU A 32 -11.35 5.13 0.73
N ARG A 33 -10.29 5.09 -0.08
CA ARG A 33 -10.01 6.15 -1.05
C ARG A 33 -11.15 6.31 -2.05
N ALA A 34 -11.65 5.21 -2.61
CA ALA A 34 -12.77 5.23 -3.55
C ALA A 34 -14.03 5.83 -2.91
N ARG A 35 -14.30 5.51 -1.63
CA ARG A 35 -15.41 6.14 -0.87
C ARG A 35 -15.21 7.64 -0.74
N LEU A 36 -14.04 8.11 -0.31
CA LEU A 36 -13.77 9.54 -0.13
C LEU A 36 -13.80 10.30 -1.45
N GLU A 37 -13.29 9.73 -2.53
CA GLU A 37 -13.39 10.30 -3.88
C GLU A 37 -14.86 10.47 -4.30
N GLY A 38 -15.71 9.48 -4.02
CA GLY A 38 -17.16 9.59 -4.23
C GLY A 38 -17.84 10.66 -3.37
N VAL A 39 -17.42 10.83 -2.12
CA VAL A 39 -17.93 11.90 -1.25
C VAL A 39 -17.48 13.28 -1.75
N ILE A 40 -16.23 13.44 -2.18
CA ILE A 40 -15.75 14.70 -2.76
C ILE A 40 -16.57 15.04 -4.01
N ALA A 41 -16.84 14.05 -4.86
CA ALA A 41 -17.68 14.22 -6.05
C ALA A 41 -19.10 14.69 -5.69
N SER A 42 -19.68 14.21 -4.59
CA SER A 42 -21.04 14.55 -4.18
C SER A 42 -21.19 15.91 -3.48
N ILE A 43 -20.11 16.42 -2.87
CA ILE A 43 -20.14 17.70 -2.14
C ILE A 43 -19.67 18.90 -2.96
N LEU A 44 -19.13 18.71 -4.17
CA LEU A 44 -18.75 19.80 -5.07
C LEU A 44 -19.95 20.74 -5.33
N PRO A 45 -19.81 22.08 -5.15
CA PRO A 45 -18.56 22.85 -5.04
C PRO A 45 -18.02 23.08 -3.62
N ARG A 46 -18.65 22.56 -2.56
CA ARG A 46 -18.23 22.74 -1.17
C ARG A 46 -17.00 21.85 -0.88
N ARG A 47 -15.81 22.39 -1.13
CA ARG A 47 -14.55 21.72 -0.80
C ARG A 47 -14.44 21.48 0.72
N SER A 48 -14.19 20.25 1.11
CA SER A 48 -13.89 19.89 2.50
C SER A 48 -12.41 19.55 2.63
N THR A 49 -11.65 20.45 3.25
CA THR A 49 -10.20 20.29 3.47
C THR A 49 -9.87 19.04 4.28
N ILE A 50 -10.74 18.67 5.23
CA ILE A 50 -10.58 17.45 6.05
C ILE A 50 -10.61 16.19 5.18
N ILE A 51 -11.56 16.10 4.25
CA ILE A 51 -11.72 14.94 3.37
C ILE A 51 -10.56 14.88 2.37
N GLU A 52 -10.16 16.01 1.81
CA GLU A 52 -9.01 16.11 0.91
C GLU A 52 -7.70 15.70 1.61
N ASP A 53 -7.48 16.15 2.84
CA ASP A 53 -6.28 15.81 3.60
C ASP A 53 -6.27 14.34 4.03
N ARG A 54 -7.44 13.77 4.36
CA ARG A 54 -7.57 12.33 4.60
C ARG A 54 -7.24 11.52 3.34
N LEU A 55 -7.73 11.94 2.18
CA LEU A 55 -7.43 11.30 0.90
C LEU A 55 -5.92 11.33 0.59
N LYS A 56 -5.24 12.46 0.86
CA LYS A 56 -3.78 12.57 0.72
C LYS A 56 -3.04 11.62 1.67
N GLN A 57 -3.44 11.52 2.92
CA GLN A 57 -2.84 10.60 3.90
C GLN A 57 -2.96 9.14 3.45
N LEU A 58 -4.15 8.72 3.01
CA LEU A 58 -4.39 7.37 2.50
C LEU A 58 -3.56 7.09 1.25
N THR A 59 -3.41 8.08 0.36
CA THR A 59 -2.59 7.96 -0.84
C THR A 59 -1.10 7.73 -0.50
N ARG A 60 -0.56 8.44 0.50
CA ARG A 60 0.82 8.21 0.98
C ARG A 60 0.99 6.81 1.56
N LYS A 61 0.07 6.40 2.43
CA LYS A 61 0.08 5.08 3.07
C LYS A 61 0.02 3.95 2.04
N ARG A 62 -0.78 4.12 0.98
CA ARG A 62 -0.85 3.19 -0.16
C ARG A 62 0.52 3.01 -0.82
N VAL A 63 1.23 4.11 -1.12
CA VAL A 63 2.55 4.06 -1.76
C VAL A 63 3.55 3.32 -0.88
N GLU A 64 3.55 3.59 0.43
CA GLU A 64 4.42 2.91 1.39
C GLU A 64 4.17 1.39 1.44
N LEU A 65 2.90 0.96 1.48
CA LEU A 65 2.52 -0.45 1.48
C LEU A 65 2.90 -1.16 0.18
N VAL A 66 2.68 -0.52 -0.98
CA VAL A 66 3.12 -1.07 -2.27
C VAL A 66 4.64 -1.26 -2.29
N ALA A 67 5.40 -0.29 -1.79
CA ALA A 67 6.86 -0.40 -1.69
C ALA A 67 7.30 -1.47 -0.68
N ALA A 68 6.57 -1.69 0.41
CA ALA A 68 6.83 -2.75 1.39
C ALA A 68 6.58 -4.14 0.79
N ILE A 69 5.46 -4.32 0.08
CA ILE A 69 5.13 -5.56 -0.64
C ILE A 69 6.22 -5.86 -1.68
N ALA A 70 6.60 -4.87 -2.49
CA ALA A 70 7.63 -5.05 -3.51
C ALA A 70 8.99 -5.46 -2.93
N ARG A 71 9.36 -4.93 -1.76
CA ARG A 71 10.58 -5.31 -1.03
C ARG A 71 10.51 -6.73 -0.48
N ALA A 72 9.36 -7.14 0.08
CA ALA A 72 9.20 -8.47 0.65
C ALA A 72 9.11 -9.58 -0.40
N THR A 73 8.76 -9.24 -1.65
CA THR A 73 8.61 -10.20 -2.75
C THR A 73 9.89 -10.36 -3.60
N ARG A 74 10.94 -9.57 -3.35
CA ARG A 74 12.21 -9.57 -4.11
C ARG A 74 13.30 -10.36 -3.39
#